data_AF-A0A6J6E2R4-F1
#
_entry.id   AF-A0A6J6E2R4-F1
#
_cell.length_a   1.000
_cell.length_b   1.000
_cell.length_c   1.000
_cell.angle_alpha   90.00
_cell.angle_beta   90.00
_cell.angle_gamma   90.00
#
_symmetry.space_group_name_H-M   'P 1'
#
loop_
_entity.id
_entity.type
_entity.pdbx_description
1 polymer ?
#
loop_
_entity_poly.entity_id
_entity_poly.type
_entity_poly.pdbx_seq_one_letter_code
_entity_poly.pdbx_strand_id
1 'polypeptide(L)'
;MANYGSIPQEFLVTKTSYEPGMIPVGDNNRFDEEDKGISVVDEIPEWEVNGAKVLRLNLEPGMYELLCNIEGHYGNGMHTSFEVVAGDSGD
;
A
#
# COMPACT_ATOMS: atom_id res chain seq x y z
N MET A 1 0.45 3.37 11.74
CA MET A 1 -0.06 1.99 11.67
C MET A 1 0.30 1.26 12.96
N ALA A 2 -0.63 0.51 13.55
CA ALA A 2 -0.34 -0.37 14.68
C ALA A 2 -0.64 -1.82 14.26
N ASN A 3 0.24 -2.74 14.61
CA ASN A 3 0.06 -4.16 14.31
C ASN A 3 -0.56 -4.87 15.52
N TYR A 4 -1.87 -5.11 15.45
CA TYR A 4 -2.62 -5.91 16.42
C TYR A 4 -2.91 -7.33 15.92
N GLY A 5 -2.24 -7.74 14.83
CA GLY A 5 -2.34 -9.09 14.29
C GLY A 5 -1.50 -10.10 15.09
N SER A 6 -1.32 -11.29 14.52
CA SER A 6 -0.56 -12.39 15.14
C SER A 6 0.85 -12.56 14.57
N ILE A 7 1.21 -11.83 13.53
CA ILE A 7 2.49 -11.93 12.81
C ILE A 7 2.99 -10.54 12.39
N PRO A 8 4.28 -10.38 12.02
CA PRO A 8 4.79 -9.17 11.40
C PRO A 8 3.99 -8.74 10.17
N GLN A 9 3.96 -7.44 9.93
CA GLN A 9 3.27 -6.83 8.79
C GLN A 9 4.15 -5.75 8.19
N GLU A 10 4.04 -5.55 6.89
CA GLU A 10 4.57 -4.38 6.18
C GLU A 10 3.42 -3.43 5.78
N PHE A 11 3.77 -2.23 5.34
CA PHE A 11 2.82 -1.22 4.92
C PHE A 11 3.41 -0.41 3.77
N LEU A 12 2.91 -0.64 2.57
CA LEU A 12 3.31 0.11 1.38
C LEU A 12 2.24 1.15 1.06
N VAL A 13 2.68 2.30 0.56
CA VAL A 13 1.83 3.30 -0.09
C VAL A 13 2.14 3.27 -1.58
N THR A 14 1.23 2.72 -2.37
CA THR A 14 1.48 2.42 -3.79
C THR A 14 0.55 3.24 -4.66
N LYS A 15 1.10 4.12 -5.51
CA LYS A 15 0.32 4.74 -6.59
C LYS A 15 0.05 3.69 -7.64
N THR A 16 -1.17 3.60 -8.16
CA THR A 16 -1.53 2.57 -9.13
C THR A 16 -2.48 3.09 -10.20
N SER A 17 -2.37 2.50 -11.39
CA SER A 17 -3.30 2.67 -12.51
C SER A 17 -4.29 1.52 -12.65
N TYR A 18 -4.16 0.48 -11.82
CA TYR A 18 -5.12 -0.61 -11.73
C TYR A 18 -6.40 -0.19 -11.00
N GLU A 19 -7.50 -0.86 -11.30
CA GLU A 19 -8.74 -0.72 -10.55
C GLU A 19 -8.54 -1.13 -9.07
N PRO A 20 -9.30 -0.56 -8.11
CA PRO A 20 -9.21 -0.90 -6.70
C PRO A 20 -9.23 -2.41 -6.41
N GLY A 21 -8.18 -2.92 -5.77
CA GLY A 21 -8.01 -4.33 -5.41
C GLY A 21 -7.61 -5.24 -6.57
N MET A 22 -7.19 -4.68 -7.70
CA MET A 22 -6.90 -5.43 -8.93
C MET A 22 -5.43 -5.33 -9.37
N ILE A 23 -4.49 -5.02 -8.45
CA ILE A 23 -3.05 -5.12 -8.75
C ILE A 23 -2.72 -6.60 -9.04
N PRO A 24 -2.09 -6.94 -10.18
CA PRO A 24 -1.75 -8.31 -10.51
C PRO A 24 -0.77 -8.92 -9.50
N VAL A 25 -1.03 -10.16 -9.12
CA VAL A 25 -0.18 -10.95 -8.21
C VAL A 25 0.50 -12.06 -9.01
N GLY A 26 1.80 -12.25 -8.80
CA GLY A 26 2.59 -13.31 -9.43
C GLY A 26 2.47 -14.67 -8.75
N ASP A 27 3.18 -15.66 -9.27
CA ASP A 27 3.14 -17.05 -8.78
C ASP A 27 3.63 -17.21 -7.32
N ASN A 28 4.37 -16.23 -6.80
CA ASN A 28 4.81 -16.16 -5.40
C ASN A 28 3.80 -15.48 -4.47
N ASN A 29 2.56 -15.26 -4.92
CA ASN A 29 1.51 -14.52 -4.21
C ASN A 29 1.91 -13.11 -3.74
N ARG A 30 2.86 -12.46 -4.42
CA ARG A 30 3.22 -11.04 -4.26
C ARG A 30 2.96 -10.31 -5.58
N PHE A 31 2.66 -9.02 -5.54
CA PHE A 31 2.75 -8.22 -6.76
C PHE A 31 4.21 -7.83 -7.03
N ASP A 32 4.52 -7.58 -8.29
CA ASP A 32 5.81 -7.08 -8.74
C ASP A 32 5.89 -5.57 -8.47
N GLU A 33 6.71 -5.15 -7.50
CA GLU A 33 6.89 -3.75 -7.10
C GLU A 33 7.50 -2.86 -8.19
N GLU A 34 8.06 -3.46 -9.25
CA GLU A 34 8.61 -2.79 -10.43
C GLU A 34 7.64 -2.77 -11.63
N ASP A 35 6.40 -3.28 -11.48
CA ASP A 35 5.40 -3.28 -12.55
C ASP A 35 5.09 -1.84 -13.03
N LYS A 36 4.92 -1.67 -14.36
CA LYS A 36 4.74 -0.35 -14.97
C LYS A 36 3.44 0.35 -14.54
N GLY A 37 2.45 -0.41 -14.08
CA GLY A 37 1.16 0.09 -13.63
C GLY A 37 1.18 0.61 -12.20
N ILE A 38 2.28 0.45 -11.47
CA ILE A 38 2.42 0.85 -10.07
C ILE A 38 3.65 1.74 -9.84
N SER A 39 3.64 2.43 -8.71
CA SER A 39 4.80 3.12 -8.15
C SER A 39 4.70 3.06 -6.63
N VAL A 40 5.55 2.27 -6.00
CA VAL A 40 5.70 2.29 -4.53
C VAL A 40 6.30 3.65 -4.15
N VAL A 41 5.53 4.46 -3.42
CA VAL A 41 5.97 5.81 -3.00
C VAL A 41 6.96 5.70 -1.85
N ASP A 42 6.59 4.90 -0.85
CA ASP A 42 7.40 4.60 0.32
C ASP A 42 6.74 3.45 1.10
N GLU A 43 7.44 2.93 2.08
CA GLU A 43 7.01 1.81 2.89
C GLU A 43 7.41 1.92 4.37
N ILE A 44 6.70 1.16 5.20
CA ILE A 44 7.22 0.71 6.47
C ILE A 44 7.56 -0.77 6.28
N PRO A 45 8.85 -1.16 6.36
CA PRO A 45 9.22 -2.57 6.28
C PRO A 45 8.64 -3.33 7.46
N GLU A 46 8.64 -4.66 7.38
CA GLU A 46 8.06 -5.55 8.38
C GLU A 46 8.33 -5.10 9.83
N TRP A 47 7.26 -4.96 10.62
CA TRP A 47 7.36 -4.65 12.05
C TRP A 47 6.55 -5.61 12.91
N GLU A 48 7.11 -5.85 14.10
CA GLU A 48 6.62 -6.82 15.07
C GLU A 48 5.21 -6.52 15.59
N VAL A 49 4.57 -7.59 16.06
CA VAL A 49 3.27 -7.56 16.74
C VAL A 49 3.31 -6.63 17.95
N ASN A 50 2.21 -5.91 18.19
CA ASN A 50 2.05 -4.86 19.19
C ASN A 50 2.96 -3.62 18.97
N GLY A 51 3.68 -3.55 17.85
CA GLY A 51 4.42 -2.38 17.43
C GLY A 51 3.53 -1.33 16.74
N ALA A 52 3.93 -0.07 16.86
CA ALA A 52 3.35 1.04 16.12
C ALA A 52 4.44 1.83 15.38
N LYS A 53 4.14 2.21 14.14
CA LYS A 53 5.03 2.97 13.25
C LYS A 53 4.26 4.10 12.57
N VAL A 54 4.99 5.12 12.11
CA VAL A 54 4.44 6.29 11.42
C VAL A 54 5.21 6.49 10.13
N LEU A 55 4.49 6.65 9.02
CA LEU A 55 5.01 7.07 7.73
C LEU A 55 4.42 8.45 7.40
N ARG A 56 5.25 9.37 6.93
CA ARG A 56 4.85 10.74 6.56
C ARG A 56 5.22 10.97 5.10
N LEU A 57 4.23 11.29 4.28
CA LEU A 57 4.39 11.44 2.83
C LEU A 57 3.75 12.74 2.35
N ASN A 58 4.28 13.25 1.25
CA ASN A 58 3.60 14.22 0.41
C ASN A 58 3.13 13.46 -0.83
N LEU A 59 1.83 13.45 -1.10
CA LEU A 59 1.24 12.70 -2.20
C LEU A 59 0.74 13.66 -3.27
N GLU A 60 1.09 13.37 -4.52
CA GLU A 60 0.49 14.03 -5.68
C GLU A 60 -0.93 13.50 -5.94
N PRO A 61 -1.79 14.24 -6.65
CA PRO A 61 -3.09 13.72 -7.04
C PRO A 61 -3.01 12.39 -7.80
N GLY A 62 -3.94 11.48 -7.53
CA GLY A 62 -4.05 10.18 -8.17
C GLY A 62 -4.63 9.08 -7.27
N MET A 63 -4.70 7.86 -7.83
CA MET A 63 -5.19 6.67 -7.14
C MET A 63 -4.05 5.93 -6.44
N TYR A 64 -4.32 5.51 -5.21
CA TYR A 64 -3.36 4.83 -4.35
C TYR A 64 -4.00 3.62 -3.67
N GLU A 65 -3.15 2.64 -3.34
CA GLU A 65 -3.48 1.59 -2.38
C GLU A 65 -2.52 1.62 -1.20
N LEU A 66 -3.09 1.45 -0.01
CA LEU A 66 -2.37 1.09 1.21
C LEU A 66 -2.47 -0.42 1.34
N LEU A 67 -1.35 -1.12 1.44
CA LEU A 67 -1.36 -2.58 1.37
C LEU A 67 -0.19 -3.24 2.10
N CYS A 68 -0.24 -4.57 2.16
CA CYS A 68 0.86 -5.44 2.55
C CYS A 68 1.13 -6.43 1.40
N ASN A 69 2.37 -6.45 0.89
CA ASN A 69 2.86 -7.31 -0.18
C ASN A 69 3.58 -8.57 0.35
N ILE A 70 3.53 -8.87 1.66
CA ILE A 70 3.90 -10.19 2.18
C ILE A 70 3.08 -11.25 1.43
N GLU A 71 3.69 -12.41 1.18
CA GLU A 71 3.08 -13.52 0.43
C GLU A 71 1.61 -13.75 0.84
N GLY A 72 0.70 -13.54 -0.11
CA GLY A 72 -0.73 -13.76 0.04
C GLY A 72 -1.49 -12.68 0.81
N HIS A 73 -0.84 -11.71 1.47
CA HIS A 73 -1.54 -10.70 2.26
C HIS A 73 -2.40 -9.79 1.36
N TYR A 74 -1.85 -9.28 0.26
CA TYR A 74 -2.61 -8.52 -0.73
C TYR A 74 -3.77 -9.33 -1.31
N GLY A 75 -3.48 -10.51 -1.87
CA GLY A 75 -4.48 -11.36 -2.51
C GLY A 75 -5.59 -11.86 -1.57
N ASN A 76 -5.33 -11.88 -0.25
CA ASN A 76 -6.32 -12.21 0.79
C ASN A 76 -7.05 -10.98 1.35
N GLY A 77 -6.88 -9.79 0.76
CA GLY A 77 -7.65 -8.59 1.07
C GLY A 77 -6.97 -7.59 2.02
N MET A 78 -5.67 -7.73 2.30
CA MET A 78 -4.93 -6.74 3.11
C MET A 78 -4.53 -5.51 2.27
N HIS A 79 -5.55 -4.82 1.77
CA HIS A 79 -5.39 -3.58 1.03
C HIS A 79 -6.60 -2.66 1.24
N THR A 80 -6.40 -1.38 1.01
CA THR A 80 -7.48 -0.40 0.87
C THR A 80 -7.07 0.69 -0.10
N SER A 81 -7.99 1.13 -0.95
CA SER A 81 -7.72 2.11 -2.00
C SER A 81 -8.23 3.49 -1.57
N PHE A 82 -7.55 4.54 -1.99
CA PHE A 82 -7.96 5.93 -1.78
C PHE A 82 -7.52 6.82 -2.94
N GLU A 83 -8.26 7.91 -3.16
CA GLU A 83 -7.92 8.94 -4.13
C GLU A 83 -7.34 10.15 -3.40
N VAL A 84 -6.20 10.64 -3.90
CA VAL A 84 -5.70 11.97 -3.58
C VAL A 84 -6.20 12.91 -4.67
N VAL A 85 -7.03 13.87 -4.29
CA VAL A 85 -7.47 14.95 -5.19
C VAL A 85 -6.57 16.18 -5.01
N ALA A 86 -6.49 17.02 -6.03
CA ALA A 86 -5.83 18.32 -5.88
C ALA A 86 -6.54 19.09 -4.76
N GLY A 87 -5.76 19.68 -3.85
CA GLY A 87 -6.31 20.58 -2.86
C GLY A 87 -6.88 21.81 -3.57
N ASP A 88 -8.11 22.19 -3.25
CA ASP A 88 -8.60 23.51 -3.61
C ASP A 88 -7.71 24.53 -2.89
N SER A 89 -6.92 25.28 -3.65
CA SER A 89 -6.34 26.53 -3.17
C SER A 89 -7.50 27.50 -3.02
N GLY A 90 -8.25 27.39 -1.93
CA GLY A 90 -9.37 28.29 -1.66
C GLY A 90 -8.88 29.73 -1.71
N ASP A 91 -9.27 30.44 -2.77
CA ASP A 91 -9.23 31.90 -2.88
C ASP A 91 -10.46 32.50 -2.16
#